data_AF-A0A3C0U900-F1
#
_entry.id   AF-A0A3C0U900-F1
#
_cell.length_a   1.000
_cell.length_b   1.000
_cell.length_c   1.000
_cell.angle_alpha   90.00
_cell.angle_beta   90.00
_cell.angle_gamma   90.00
#
_symmetry.space_group_name_H-M   'P 1'
#
loop_
_entity.id
_entity.type
_entity.pdbx_description
1 polymer ?
#
loop_
_entity_poly.entity_id
_entity_poly.type
_entity_poly.pdbx_seq_one_letter_code
_entity_poly.pdbx_strand_id
1 'polypeptide(L)'
;YTVVDWKTGGKPRKPEEIKEKLAQLDLYRLLLSTMEGVPLDAIDACLYYLSESKETDRELDALDKTKEEILAELSYGIPQQSDND
;
A
#
# COMPACT_ATOMS: atom_id res chain seq x y z
N TYR A 1 -10.04 -3.88 9.75
CA TYR A 1 -8.68 -4.42 9.86
C TYR A 1 -7.71 -3.39 9.33
N THR A 2 -6.45 -3.43 9.75
CA THR A 2 -5.44 -2.48 9.24
C THR A 2 -4.17 -3.23 8.91
N VAL A 3 -3.68 -3.08 7.68
CA VAL A 3 -2.37 -3.58 7.24
C VAL A 3 -1.35 -2.47 7.40
N VAL A 4 -0.29 -2.70 8.16
CA VAL A 4 0.81 -1.74 8.32
C VAL A 4 2.09 -2.39 7.83
N ASP A 5 2.68 -1.82 6.78
CA ASP A 5 3.95 -2.27 6.20
C ASP A 5 5.07 -1.31 6.61
N TRP A 6 5.99 -1.80 7.43
CA TRP A 6 7.04 -1.00 8.06
C TRP A 6 8.25 -0.90 7.13
N LYS A 7 8.65 0.33 6.80
CA LYS A 7 9.76 0.63 5.89
C LYS A 7 10.92 1.29 6.63
N THR A 8 12.13 0.78 6.37
CA THR A 8 13.40 1.34 6.86
C THR A 8 14.03 2.33 5.88
N GLY A 9 13.77 2.17 4.58
CA GLY A 9 14.23 3.08 3.52
C GLY A 9 13.55 4.46 3.52
N GLY A 10 13.93 5.30 2.56
CA GLY A 10 13.37 6.66 2.42
C GLY A 10 11.92 6.68 1.94
N LYS A 11 11.12 7.60 2.48
CA LYS A 11 9.74 7.81 2.02
C LYS A 11 9.73 8.36 0.58
N PRO A 12 8.98 7.74 -0.36
CA PRO A 12 8.85 8.24 -1.71
C PRO A 12 8.20 9.62 -1.69
N ARG A 13 8.68 10.52 -2.55
CA ARG A 13 8.17 11.90 -2.63
C ARG A 13 7.53 12.22 -3.98
N LYS A 14 7.86 11.45 -5.02
CA LYS A 14 7.26 11.64 -6.34
C LYS A 14 5.94 10.90 -6.45
N PRO A 15 4.91 11.48 -7.09
CA PRO A 15 3.61 10.84 -7.26
C PRO A 15 3.66 9.44 -7.88
N GLU A 16 4.57 9.23 -8.85
CA GLU A 16 4.74 7.97 -9.55
C GLU A 16 5.30 6.89 -8.62
N GLU A 17 6.35 7.22 -7.87
CA GLU A 17 6.96 6.32 -6.86
C GLU A 17 5.96 6.00 -5.75
N ILE A 18 5.16 6.97 -5.32
CA ILE A 18 4.08 6.77 -4.35
C ILE A 18 3.06 5.79 -4.91
N LYS A 19 2.60 5.98 -6.16
CA LYS A 19 1.62 5.09 -6.78
C LYS A 19 2.13 3.65 -6.85
N GLU A 20 3.37 3.46 -7.29
CA GLU A 20 4.01 2.14 -7.36
C GLU A 20 4.09 1.46 -5.99
N LYS A 21 4.50 2.22 -4.97
CA LYS A 21 4.60 1.71 -3.59
C LYS A 21 3.24 1.39 -3.00
N LEU A 22 2.20 2.15 -3.30
CA LEU A 22 0.86 1.89 -2.76
C LEU A 22 0.17 0.69 -3.42
N ALA A 23 0.52 0.33 -4.67
CA ALA A 23 -0.06 -0.81 -5.35
C ALA A 23 0.19 -2.15 -4.62
N GLN A 24 1.27 -2.26 -3.82
CA GLN A 24 1.50 -3.44 -2.99
C GLN A 24 0.44 -3.58 -1.86
N LEU A 25 -0.03 -2.45 -1.32
CA LEU A 25 -1.04 -2.44 -0.26
C LEU A 25 -2.41 -2.86 -0.78
N ASP A 26 -2.76 -2.49 -2.02
CA ASP A 26 -3.99 -2.92 -2.68
C ASP A 26 -4.09 -4.45 -2.76
N LEU A 27 -2.96 -5.12 -3.07
CA LEU A 27 -2.89 -6.58 -3.08
C LEU A 27 -3.09 -7.17 -1.68
N TYR A 28 -2.47 -6.58 -0.65
CA TYR A 28 -2.63 -7.04 0.74
C TYR A 28 -4.06 -6.86 1.24
N ARG A 29 -4.69 -5.72 0.94
CA ARG A 29 -6.11 -5.47 1.28
C ARG A 29 -7.02 -6.52 0.63
N LEU A 30 -6.82 -6.80 -0.66
CA LEU A 30 -7.62 -7.78 -1.38
C LEU A 30 -7.43 -9.20 -0.84
N LEU A 31 -6.20 -9.59 -0.53
CA LEU A 31 -5.88 -10.90 0.04
C LEU A 31 -6.54 -11.06 1.43
N LEU A 32 -6.35 -10.10 2.32
CA LEU A 32 -6.91 -10.15 3.68
C LEU A 32 -8.44 -10.11 3.66
N SER A 33 -9.06 -9.28 2.80
CA SER A 33 -10.51 -9.25 2.61
C SER A 33 -11.05 -10.62 2.19
N THR A 34 -10.35 -11.29 1.28
CA THR A 34 -10.72 -12.63 0.81
C THR A 34 -10.55 -13.69 1.89
N MET A 35 -9.46 -13.63 2.67
CA MET A 35 -9.18 -14.59 3.74
C MET A 35 -10.16 -14.48 4.91
N GLU A 36 -10.48 -13.26 5.33
CA GLU A 36 -11.35 -12.98 6.47
C GLU A 36 -12.83 -12.91 6.10
N GLY A 37 -13.17 -12.92 4.80
CA GLY A 37 -14.54 -12.82 4.31
C GLY A 37 -15.22 -11.49 4.63
N VAL A 38 -14.43 -10.40 4.74
CA VAL A 38 -14.94 -9.06 5.05
C VAL A 38 -14.88 -8.13 3.84
N PRO A 39 -15.74 -7.10 3.78
CA PRO A 39 -15.68 -6.08 2.74
C PRO A 39 -14.29 -5.41 2.64
N LEU A 40 -13.88 -5.07 1.42
CA LEU A 40 -12.56 -4.47 1.15
C LEU A 40 -12.39 -3.10 1.82
N ASP A 41 -13.46 -2.32 1.88
CA ASP A 41 -13.55 -1.02 2.56
C ASP A 41 -13.47 -1.15 4.10
N ALA A 42 -13.62 -2.35 4.65
CA ALA A 42 -13.36 -2.62 6.06
C ALA A 42 -11.87 -2.86 6.37
N ILE A 43 -10.98 -2.73 5.37
CA ILE A 43 -9.54 -2.93 5.50
C ILE A 43 -8.80 -1.66 5.08
N ASP A 44 -8.20 -1.00 6.06
CA ASP A 44 -7.25 0.09 5.87
C ASP A 44 -5.86 -0.48 5.60
N ALA A 45 -5.00 0.30 4.93
CA ALA A 45 -3.60 -0.04 4.80
C ALA A 45 -2.71 1.19 4.71
N CYS A 46 -1.51 1.14 5.29
CA CYS A 46 -0.52 2.20 5.17
C CYS A 46 0.92 1.66 5.13
N LEU A 47 1.81 2.44 4.52
CA LEU A 47 3.26 2.30 4.67
C LEU A 47 3.72 3.19 5.82
N TYR A 48 4.53 2.64 6.74
CA TYR A 48 5.06 3.37 7.89
C TYR A 48 6.60 3.48 7.80
N TYR A 49 7.11 4.68 7.53
CA TYR A 49 8.53 4.93 7.28
C TYR A 49 9.29 5.33 8.55
N LEU A 50 10.09 4.42 9.10
CA LEU A 50 10.90 4.66 10.30
C LEU A 50 12.01 5.69 10.09
N SER A 51 12.42 5.92 8.84
CA SER A 51 13.45 6.90 8.46
C SER A 51 13.00 8.35 8.66
N GLU A 52 11.70 8.61 8.72
CA GLU A 52 11.16 9.95 8.90
C GLU A 52 11.27 10.39 10.37
N SER A 53 11.95 11.53 10.57
CA SER A 53 12.22 12.08 11.91
C SER A 53 10.96 12.58 12.63
N LYS A 54 10.01 13.14 11.88
CA LYS A 54 8.72 13.60 12.41
C LYS A 54 7.68 12.51 12.26
N GLU A 55 7.01 12.19 13.36
CA GLU A 55 6.00 11.14 13.40
C GLU A 55 4.85 11.39 12.41
N THR A 56 4.45 12.65 12.25
CA THR A 56 3.40 13.08 11.30
C THR A 56 3.73 12.80 9.83
N ASP A 57 5.01 12.59 9.51
CA ASP A 57 5.47 12.35 8.14
C ASP A 57 5.69 10.85 7.87
N ARG A 58 5.51 9.96 8.85
CA ARG A 58 5.84 8.53 8.74
C ARG A 58 4.83 7.73 7.92
N GLU A 59 3.57 8.14 7.93
CA GLU A 59 2.49 7.37 7.30
C GLU A 59 2.26 7.78 5.84
N LEU A 60 2.02 6.79 5.01
CA LEU A 60 1.52 6.95 3.64
C LEU A 60 0.39 5.95 3.42
N ASP A 61 -0.83 6.46 3.43
CA ASP A 61 -2.04 5.65 3.37
C ASP A 61 -2.31 5.13 1.96
N ALA A 62 -2.88 3.93 1.90
CA ALA A 62 -3.44 3.38 0.68
C ALA A 62 -4.59 4.24 0.16
N LEU A 63 -4.79 4.21 -1.15
CA LEU A 63 -5.93 4.86 -1.77
C LEU A 63 -7.18 3.99 -1.63
N ASP A 64 -8.34 4.62 -1.55
CA ASP A 64 -9.62 3.93 -1.61
C ASP A 64 -9.90 3.47 -3.04
N LYS A 65 -9.48 2.23 -3.33
CA LYS A 65 -9.75 1.55 -4.59
C LYS A 65 -10.74 0.42 -4.41
N THR A 66 -11.60 0.27 -5.40
CA THR A 66 -12.48 -0.89 -5.56
C THR A 66 -11.70 -2.12 -5.98
N LYS A 67 -12.28 -3.30 -5.76
CA LYS A 67 -11.69 -4.56 -6.21
C LYS A 67 -11.43 -4.56 -7.72
N GLU A 68 -12.34 -3.99 -8.50
CA GLU A 68 -12.26 -3.90 -9.96
C GLU A 68 -11.06 -3.05 -10.39
N GLU A 69 -10.84 -1.90 -9.74
CA GLU A 69 -9.68 -1.03 -10.01
C GLU A 69 -8.37 -1.72 -9.67
N ILE A 70 -8.30 -2.40 -8.52
CA ILE A 70 -7.11 -3.16 -8.09
C ILE A 70 -6.78 -4.26 -9.09
N LEU A 71 -7.78 -5.05 -9.50
CA LEU A 71 -7.60 -6.12 -10.48
C LEU A 71 -7.21 -5.59 -11.86
N ALA A 72 -7.78 -4.46 -12.27
CA ALA A 72 -7.40 -3.80 -13.52
C ALA A 72 -5.92 -3.40 -13.47
N GLU A 73 -5.46 -2.70 -12.42
CA GLU A 73 -4.05 -2.29 -12.31
C GLU A 73 -3.09 -3.49 -12.29
N LEU A 74 -3.41 -4.56 -11.55
CA LEU A 74 -2.59 -5.78 -11.55
C LEU A 74 -2.50 -6.45 -12.92
N SER A 75 -3.55 -6.35 -13.74
CA SER A 75 -3.55 -6.89 -15.11
C SER A 75 -2.65 -6.10 -16.06
N TYR A 76 -2.41 -4.81 -15.79
CA TYR A 76 -1.51 -3.96 -16.56
C TYR A 76 -0.03 -4.13 -16.18
N GLY A 77 0.27 -4.77 -15.05
CA GLY A 77 1.62 -5.10 -14.61
C GLY A 77 1.71 -5.34 -13.11
N ILE A 78 2.56 -6.27 -12.68
CA ILE A 78 2.86 -6.48 -11.27
C ILE A 78 3.72 -5.30 -10.79
N PRO A 79 3.40 -4.65 -9.65
CA PRO A 79 4.23 -3.61 -9.07
C PRO A 79 5.67 -4.11 -8.93
N GLN A 80 6.65 -3.33 -9.41
CA GLN A 80 8.05 -3.68 -9.18
C GLN A 80 8.36 -3.55 -7.69
N GLN A 81 8.86 -4.63 -7.09
CA GLN A 81 9.38 -4.62 -5.74
C GLN A 81 10.62 -3.72 -5.72
N SER A 82 10.42 -2.46 -5.33
CA SER A 82 11.50 -1.50 -5.10
C SER A 82 12.05 -1.76 -3.68
N ASP A 83 12.86 -2.80 -3.54
CA ASP A 83 13.71 -2.99 -2.37
C ASP A 83 15.07 -2.34 -2.68
N ASN A 84 15.12 -1.01 -2.59
CA ASN A 84 16.38 -0.33 -2.32
C ASN A 84 16.36 0.03 -0.84
N ASP A 85 16.85 -0.91 -0.03
CA ASP A 85 17.30 -0.67 1.34
C ASP A 85 18.49 0.30 1.36
#